data_AF-A0A933LW28-F1
#
_entry.id   AF-A0A933LW28-F1
#
_cell.length_a   1.000
_cell.length_b   1.000
_cell.length_c   1.000
_cell.angle_alpha   90.00
_cell.angle_beta   90.00
_cell.angle_gamma   90.00
#
_symmetry.space_group_name_H-M   'P 1'
#
loop_
_entity.id
_entity.type
_entity.pdbx_description
1 polymer ?
#
loop_
_entity_poly.entity_id
_entity_poly.type
_entity_poly.pdbx_seq_one_letter_code
_entity_poly.pdbx_strand_id
1 'polypeptide(L)'
;MPTRSFAAALLAIAFAAAPALADEVVSPEDLQKWFRNLGDPEYGIREAATERFLDAGAQALPTLLAGLQASDPEVRHRALYIFQTILRRLQPIEDRMRVLVRDALKRLTSKGSFGTGDPEYEEIVAIGRPAIPTLMEILAEKLEKEPEHADRIYSGAALAQIADPQDLSTLLPYLSDPNVHIRIHVGSSCSRIAGQDFGYDASGTQENWSAAREGYRKWWLENKERILREADAAEKEANPTGPSTHSGG
;
A
#
# COMPACT_ATOMS: atom_id res chain seq x y z
N MET A 1 19.83 -41.99 45.75
CA MET A 1 18.97 -42.05 44.55
C MET A 1 19.14 -40.74 43.79
N PRO A 2 19.88 -40.70 42.67
CA PRO A 2 19.95 -39.51 41.84
C PRO A 2 18.83 -39.56 40.79
N THR A 3 17.95 -38.56 40.82
CA THR A 3 16.92 -38.33 39.81
C THR A 3 17.57 -37.86 38.51
N ARG A 4 17.33 -38.65 37.47
CA ARG A 4 17.57 -38.31 36.06
C ARG A 4 16.85 -37.01 35.73
N SER A 5 17.52 -36.08 35.06
CA SER A 5 16.83 -35.06 34.26
C SER A 5 17.52 -34.87 32.93
N PHE A 6 16.69 -34.63 31.94
CA PHE A 6 16.90 -34.92 30.53
C PHE A 6 17.90 -33.97 29.86
N ALA A 7 18.75 -34.53 29.00
CA ALA A 7 19.47 -33.78 28.00
C ALA A 7 18.48 -33.25 26.95
N ALA A 8 18.32 -31.93 26.87
CA ALA A 8 17.66 -31.28 25.75
C ALA A 8 18.73 -31.02 24.66
N ALA A 9 18.73 -31.86 23.63
CA ALA A 9 19.48 -31.59 22.41
C ALA A 9 18.81 -30.43 21.67
N LEU A 10 19.42 -29.25 21.74
CA LEU A 10 19.08 -28.12 20.88
C LEU A 10 19.58 -28.42 19.46
N LEU A 11 18.65 -28.87 18.60
CA LEU A 11 18.84 -28.91 17.16
C LEU A 11 18.84 -27.47 16.66
N ALA A 12 20.02 -26.85 16.60
CA ALA A 12 20.21 -25.59 15.89
C ALA A 12 20.05 -25.86 14.40
N ILE A 13 18.86 -25.55 13.85
CA ILE A 13 18.69 -25.42 12.40
C ILE A 13 19.48 -24.18 12.01
N ALA A 14 20.70 -24.41 11.49
CA ALA A 14 21.45 -23.39 10.80
C ALA A 14 20.66 -22.99 9.54
N PHE A 15 19.91 -21.90 9.64
CA PHE A 15 19.43 -21.21 8.46
C PHE A 15 20.67 -20.61 7.78
N ALA A 16 21.17 -21.30 6.75
CA ALA A 16 22.15 -20.71 5.87
C ALA A 16 21.47 -19.47 5.25
N ALA A 17 21.86 -18.29 5.73
CA ALA A 17 21.56 -17.04 5.07
C ALA A 17 22.24 -17.11 3.70
N ALA A 18 21.48 -17.50 2.68
CA ALA A 18 21.85 -17.19 1.31
C ALA A 18 22.04 -15.67 1.27
N PRO A 19 23.17 -15.13 0.80
CA PRO A 19 23.27 -13.70 0.56
C PRO A 19 22.17 -13.37 -0.44
N ALA A 20 21.18 -12.60 0.00
CA ALA A 20 20.29 -11.89 -0.90
C ALA A 20 21.22 -11.08 -1.82
N LEU A 21 21.28 -11.46 -3.10
CA LEU A 21 21.87 -10.63 -4.13
C LEU A 21 21.19 -9.26 -3.99
N ALA A 22 21.94 -8.26 -3.54
CA ALA A 22 21.44 -6.91 -3.54
C ALA A 22 21.21 -6.55 -5.00
N ASP A 23 19.94 -6.50 -5.44
CA ASP A 23 19.59 -5.96 -6.74
C ASP A 23 20.26 -4.58 -6.85
N GLU A 24 21.15 -4.43 -7.82
CA GLU A 24 21.85 -3.19 -8.08
C GLU A 24 20.80 -2.09 -8.31
N VAL A 25 20.80 -1.06 -7.46
CA VAL A 25 19.85 0.04 -7.54
C VAL A 25 20.12 0.80 -8.83
N VAL A 26 19.13 0.83 -9.72
CA VAL A 26 19.25 1.52 -11.01
C VAL A 26 19.23 3.02 -10.77
N SER A 27 20.24 3.73 -11.28
CA SER A 27 20.36 5.16 -11.04
C SER A 27 19.27 5.95 -11.79
N PRO A 28 18.80 7.09 -11.25
CA PRO A 28 17.90 7.98 -11.99
C PRO A 28 18.46 8.47 -13.33
N GLU A 29 19.79 8.58 -13.43
CA GLU A 29 20.47 8.97 -14.67
C GLU A 29 20.37 7.87 -15.73
N ASP A 30 20.53 6.61 -15.35
CA ASP A 30 20.34 5.47 -16.24
C ASP A 30 18.90 5.37 -16.74
N LEU A 31 17.91 5.51 -15.85
CA LEU A 31 16.49 5.52 -16.22
C LEU A 31 16.19 6.66 -17.21
N GLN A 32 16.72 7.86 -16.99
CA GLN A 32 16.56 9.00 -17.90
C GLN A 32 17.24 8.78 -19.25
N LYS A 33 18.43 8.17 -19.25
CA LYS A 33 19.15 7.81 -20.48
C LYS A 33 18.35 6.80 -21.29
N TRP A 34 17.87 5.72 -20.67
CA TRP A 34 17.07 4.71 -21.35
C TRP A 34 15.74 5.30 -21.82
N PHE A 35 15.13 6.20 -21.05
CA PHE A 35 13.89 6.87 -21.44
C PHE A 35 14.05 7.66 -22.75
N ARG A 36 15.12 8.46 -22.88
CA ARG A 36 15.44 9.17 -24.13
C ARG A 36 15.62 8.19 -25.30
N ASN A 37 16.27 7.06 -25.03
CA ASN A 37 16.54 6.03 -26.04
C ASN A 37 15.29 5.28 -26.50
N LEU A 38 14.15 5.35 -25.81
CA LEU A 38 12.89 4.74 -26.27
C LEU A 38 12.36 5.37 -27.57
N GLY A 39 12.73 6.62 -27.86
CA GLY A 39 12.35 7.35 -29.08
C GLY A 39 13.48 7.47 -30.11
N ASP A 40 14.60 6.78 -29.90
CA ASP A 40 15.76 6.88 -30.78
C ASP A 40 15.42 6.41 -32.21
N PRO A 41 15.88 7.07 -33.28
CA PRO A 41 15.63 6.61 -34.66
C PRO A 41 16.16 5.19 -34.93
N GLU A 42 17.24 4.78 -34.28
CA GLU A 42 17.84 3.45 -34.45
C GLU A 42 17.09 2.39 -33.63
N TYR A 43 16.55 1.39 -34.32
CA TYR A 43 15.77 0.31 -33.69
C TYR A 43 16.56 -0.42 -32.58
N GLY A 44 17.84 -0.70 -32.82
CA GLY A 44 18.70 -1.38 -31.84
C GLY A 44 18.83 -0.62 -30.53
N ILE A 45 18.86 0.72 -30.59
CA ILE A 45 18.93 1.57 -29.39
C ILE A 45 17.61 1.52 -28.62
N ARG A 46 16.46 1.54 -29.33
CA ARG A 46 15.13 1.43 -28.70
C ARG A 46 14.92 0.09 -28.02
N GLU A 47 15.31 -1.01 -28.66
CA GLU A 47 15.20 -2.35 -28.09
C GLU A 47 16.12 -2.50 -26.87
N ALA A 48 17.37 -2.05 -26.96
CA ALA A 48 18.29 -2.10 -25.82
C ALA A 48 17.74 -1.31 -24.61
N ALA A 49 17.13 -0.14 -24.83
CA ALA A 49 16.47 0.60 -23.75
C ALA A 49 15.25 -0.13 -23.17
N THR A 50 14.46 -0.77 -24.04
CA THR A 50 13.30 -1.58 -23.65
C THR A 50 13.72 -2.73 -22.73
N GLU A 51 14.75 -3.48 -23.11
CA GLU A 51 15.31 -4.58 -22.31
C GLU A 51 15.81 -4.08 -20.95
N ARG A 52 16.57 -2.97 -20.92
CA ARG A 52 17.07 -2.39 -19.67
C ARG A 52 15.96 -1.99 -18.70
N PHE A 53 14.86 -1.44 -19.20
CA PHE A 53 13.72 -1.15 -18.34
C PHE A 53 13.02 -2.41 -17.82
N LEU A 54 12.90 -3.46 -18.65
CA LEU A 54 12.33 -4.74 -18.23
C LEU A 54 13.18 -5.42 -17.17
N ASP A 55 14.51 -5.33 -17.28
CA ASP A 55 15.47 -5.85 -16.30
C ASP A 55 15.43 -5.06 -14.99
N ALA A 56 15.28 -3.73 -15.07
CA ALA A 56 15.11 -2.87 -13.89
C ALA A 56 13.79 -3.15 -13.13
N GLY A 57 12.80 -3.74 -13.79
CA GLY A 57 11.56 -4.18 -13.17
C GLY A 57 10.83 -3.05 -12.44
N ALA A 58 10.45 -3.28 -11.19
CA ALA A 58 9.68 -2.32 -10.40
C ALA A 58 10.32 -0.92 -10.30
N GLN A 59 11.66 -0.84 -10.33
CA GLN A 59 12.41 0.43 -10.23
C GLN A 59 12.12 1.37 -11.42
N ALA A 60 11.72 0.82 -12.57
CA ALA A 60 11.40 1.57 -13.77
C ALA A 60 9.98 2.14 -13.81
N LEU A 61 9.06 1.63 -12.99
CA LEU A 61 7.63 1.93 -13.08
C LEU A 61 7.30 3.44 -12.98
N PRO A 62 7.89 4.23 -12.05
CA PRO A 62 7.66 5.68 -11.99
C PRO A 62 8.01 6.41 -13.29
N THR A 63 9.18 6.09 -13.88
CA THR A 63 9.65 6.71 -15.13
C THR A 63 8.75 6.34 -16.30
N LEU A 64 8.33 5.06 -16.36
CA LEU A 64 7.44 4.58 -17.42
C LEU A 64 6.03 5.15 -17.28
N LEU A 65 5.52 5.33 -16.05
CA LEU A 65 4.24 5.97 -15.77
C LEU A 65 4.23 7.43 -16.27
N ALA A 66 5.29 8.20 -15.98
CA ALA A 66 5.46 9.53 -16.55
C ALA A 66 5.54 9.49 -18.09
N GLY A 67 6.18 8.45 -18.64
CA GLY A 67 6.27 8.19 -20.07
C GLY A 67 4.95 8.00 -20.80
N LEU A 68 3.89 7.61 -20.09
CA LEU A 68 2.55 7.49 -20.68
C LEU A 68 1.99 8.85 -21.15
N GLN A 69 2.55 9.96 -20.67
CA GLN A 69 2.19 11.32 -21.06
C GLN A 69 3.18 11.95 -22.06
N ALA A 70 4.16 11.20 -22.56
CA ALA A 70 5.14 11.71 -23.53
C ALA A 70 4.45 12.21 -24.81
N SER A 71 4.97 13.28 -25.41
CA SER A 71 4.44 13.82 -26.67
C SER A 71 4.67 12.88 -27.85
N ASP A 72 5.84 12.25 -27.90
CA ASP A 72 6.21 11.25 -28.91
C ASP A 72 5.34 9.98 -28.78
N PRO A 73 4.57 9.62 -29.84
CA PRO A 73 3.75 8.41 -29.85
C PRO A 73 4.53 7.09 -29.66
N GLU A 74 5.75 6.98 -30.19
CA GLU A 74 6.57 5.77 -30.07
C GLU A 74 7.03 5.57 -28.62
N VAL A 75 7.54 6.64 -27.98
CA VAL A 75 7.92 6.62 -26.56
C VAL A 75 6.72 6.25 -25.70
N ARG A 76 5.56 6.87 -25.95
CA ARG A 76 4.32 6.58 -25.20
C ARG A 76 3.87 5.13 -25.35
N HIS A 77 3.90 4.60 -26.57
CA HIS A 77 3.53 3.21 -26.85
C HIS A 77 4.48 2.21 -26.15
N ARG A 78 5.79 2.43 -26.25
CA ARG A 78 6.79 1.59 -25.59
C ARG A 78 6.72 1.67 -24.07
N ALA A 79 6.57 2.88 -23.53
CA ALA A 79 6.40 3.07 -22.09
C ALA A 79 5.20 2.26 -21.57
N LEU A 80 4.06 2.30 -22.28
CA LEU A 80 2.87 1.53 -21.94
C LEU A 80 3.13 0.02 -21.99
N TYR A 81 3.74 -0.47 -23.07
CA TYR A 81 4.07 -1.89 -23.24
C TYR A 81 4.97 -2.41 -22.11
N ILE A 82 6.04 -1.68 -21.81
CA ILE A 82 7.01 -2.04 -20.79
C ILE A 82 6.34 -2.00 -19.41
N PHE A 83 5.61 -0.92 -19.11
CA PHE A 83 4.89 -0.75 -17.85
C PHE A 83 3.93 -1.92 -17.58
N GLN A 84 3.07 -2.26 -18.55
CA GLN A 84 2.14 -3.39 -18.43
C GLN A 84 2.84 -4.74 -18.32
N THR A 85 4.01 -4.89 -18.93
CA THR A 85 4.81 -6.11 -18.86
C THR A 85 5.46 -6.27 -17.50
N ILE A 86 6.06 -5.21 -16.96
CA ILE A 86 6.62 -5.20 -15.60
C ILE A 86 5.50 -5.44 -14.59
N LEU A 87 4.39 -4.72 -14.68
CA LEU A 87 3.23 -4.97 -13.82
C LEU A 87 2.83 -6.44 -13.92
N ARG A 88 2.66 -7.02 -15.11
CA ARG A 88 2.32 -8.46 -15.25
C ARG A 88 3.31 -9.38 -14.52
N ARG A 89 4.61 -9.09 -14.56
CA ARG A 89 5.66 -9.86 -13.90
C ARG A 89 5.69 -9.68 -12.39
N LEU A 90 5.25 -8.53 -11.89
CA LEU A 90 5.01 -8.36 -10.45
C LEU A 90 3.86 -9.28 -10.06
N GLN A 91 4.26 -10.40 -9.45
CA GLN A 91 3.41 -11.34 -8.77
C GLN A 91 3.95 -11.45 -7.34
N PRO A 92 3.08 -11.25 -6.33
CA PRO A 92 1.62 -11.17 -6.43
C PRO A 92 1.10 -9.72 -6.66
N ILE A 93 -0.23 -9.52 -6.78
CA ILE A 93 -0.88 -8.23 -7.11
C ILE A 93 -0.47 -7.12 -6.14
N GLU A 94 -0.17 -7.49 -4.91
CA GLU A 94 0.28 -6.66 -3.81
C GLU A 94 1.55 -5.89 -4.17
N ASP A 95 2.48 -6.49 -4.91
CA ASP A 95 3.71 -5.80 -5.34
C ASP A 95 3.42 -4.70 -6.35
N ARG A 96 2.41 -4.88 -7.22
CA ARG A 96 1.96 -3.83 -8.14
C ARG A 96 1.38 -2.67 -7.36
N MET A 97 0.46 -2.96 -6.44
CA MET A 97 -0.21 -1.93 -5.63
C MET A 97 0.81 -1.18 -4.77
N ARG A 98 1.77 -1.90 -4.19
CA ARG A 98 2.84 -1.33 -3.40
C ARG A 98 3.65 -0.30 -4.18
N VAL A 99 4.04 -0.63 -5.42
CA VAL A 99 4.80 0.31 -6.25
C VAL A 99 3.97 1.54 -6.59
N LEU A 100 2.72 1.36 -7.02
CA LEU A 100 1.84 2.48 -7.39
C LEU A 100 1.60 3.43 -6.21
N VAL A 101 1.28 2.89 -5.02
CA VAL A 101 1.04 3.68 -3.81
C VAL A 101 2.31 4.44 -3.40
N ARG A 102 3.47 3.78 -3.35
CA ARG A 102 4.73 4.43 -2.94
C ARG A 102 5.18 5.51 -3.94
N ASP A 103 4.97 5.28 -5.23
CA ASP A 103 5.29 6.24 -6.28
C ASP A 103 4.38 7.47 -6.23
N ALA A 104 3.06 7.27 -6.09
CA ALA A 104 2.12 8.36 -5.89
C ALA A 104 2.43 9.19 -4.64
N LEU A 105 2.74 8.56 -3.51
CA LEU A 105 3.19 9.25 -2.29
C LEU A 105 4.46 10.06 -2.50
N LYS A 106 5.46 9.48 -3.18
CA LYS A 106 6.72 10.18 -3.46
C LYS A 106 6.48 11.42 -4.31
N ARG A 107 5.64 11.32 -5.35
CA ARG A 107 5.26 12.49 -6.16
C ARG A 107 4.53 13.54 -5.33
N LEU A 108 3.56 13.12 -4.53
CA LEU A 108 2.79 13.99 -3.64
C LEU A 108 3.71 14.79 -2.71
N THR A 109 4.64 14.13 -2.02
CA THR A 109 5.50 14.78 -1.02
C THR A 109 6.65 15.58 -1.64
N SER A 110 7.09 15.25 -2.85
CA SER A 110 8.16 15.97 -3.56
C SER A 110 7.79 17.41 -3.96
N LYS A 111 6.49 17.71 -4.13
CA LYS A 111 6.01 19.01 -4.59
C LYS A 111 5.96 20.07 -3.48
N GLY A 112 6.12 19.66 -2.22
CA GLY A 112 5.89 20.55 -1.06
C GLY A 112 4.45 21.09 -0.97
N SER A 113 3.53 20.57 -1.79
CA SER A 113 2.09 20.80 -1.67
C SER A 113 1.57 19.88 -0.58
N PHE A 114 0.76 20.43 0.33
CA PHE A 114 0.28 19.69 1.49
C PHE A 114 -1.24 19.44 1.53
N GLY A 115 -1.84 18.92 0.45
CA GLY A 115 -3.30 18.79 0.34
C GLY A 115 -3.80 17.38 0.03
N THR A 116 -4.94 17.01 0.61
CA THR A 116 -5.73 15.84 0.16
C THR A 116 -6.48 16.09 -1.15
N GLY A 117 -6.37 17.28 -1.74
CA GLY A 117 -6.94 17.62 -3.05
C GLY A 117 -5.96 17.50 -4.22
N ASP A 118 -4.74 17.01 -3.95
CA ASP A 118 -3.72 16.81 -4.98
C ASP A 118 -4.06 15.57 -5.85
N PRO A 119 -3.83 15.60 -7.18
CA PRO A 119 -4.15 14.48 -8.06
C PRO A 119 -3.50 13.16 -7.66
N GLU A 120 -2.27 13.21 -7.12
CA GLU A 120 -1.57 12.02 -6.62
C GLU A 120 -2.23 11.41 -5.38
N TYR A 121 -2.87 12.24 -4.55
CA TYR A 121 -3.62 11.74 -3.40
C TYR A 121 -4.90 11.04 -3.86
N GLU A 122 -5.62 11.64 -4.81
CA GLU A 122 -6.80 11.04 -5.45
C GLU A 122 -6.46 9.71 -6.16
N GLU A 123 -5.27 9.60 -6.75
CA GLU A 123 -4.77 8.35 -7.33
C GLU A 123 -4.67 7.23 -6.27
N ILE A 124 -4.11 7.53 -5.08
CA ILE A 124 -4.02 6.57 -3.98
C ILE A 124 -5.42 6.17 -3.51
N VAL A 125 -6.33 7.13 -3.36
CA VAL A 125 -7.72 6.87 -2.95
C VAL A 125 -8.44 6.01 -3.98
N ALA A 126 -8.22 6.25 -5.27
CA ALA A 126 -8.82 5.50 -6.38
C ALA A 126 -8.33 4.05 -6.46
N ILE A 127 -7.11 3.75 -5.99
CA ILE A 127 -6.66 2.36 -5.84
C ILE A 127 -7.57 1.61 -4.86
N GLY A 128 -8.08 2.29 -3.83
CA GLY A 128 -9.04 1.75 -2.87
C GLY A 128 -8.42 0.71 -1.93
N ARG A 129 -9.21 -0.28 -1.50
CA ARG A 129 -8.80 -1.31 -0.51
C ARG A 129 -7.47 -2.03 -0.83
N PRO A 130 -7.12 -2.33 -2.10
CA PRO A 130 -5.81 -2.87 -2.45
C PRO A 130 -4.60 -2.02 -1.97
N ALA A 131 -4.78 -0.73 -1.70
CA ALA A 131 -3.72 0.13 -1.15
C ALA A 131 -3.48 -0.08 0.37
N ILE A 132 -4.46 -0.61 1.11
CA ILE A 132 -4.42 -0.70 2.58
C ILE A 132 -3.13 -1.35 3.10
N PRO A 133 -2.68 -2.52 2.62
CA PRO A 133 -1.48 -3.16 3.15
C PRO A 133 -0.23 -2.28 3.05
N THR A 134 -0.07 -1.56 1.93
CA THR A 134 1.08 -0.68 1.72
C THR A 134 1.00 0.58 2.56
N LEU A 135 -0.19 1.17 2.73
CA LEU A 135 -0.36 2.35 3.57
C LEU A 135 -0.07 2.02 5.04
N MET A 136 -0.49 0.84 5.51
CA MET A 136 -0.15 0.35 6.86
C MET A 136 1.36 0.14 7.05
N GLU A 137 2.00 -0.46 6.05
CA GLU A 137 3.46 -0.67 6.04
C GLU A 137 4.20 0.67 6.19
N ILE A 138 3.83 1.69 5.41
CA ILE A 138 4.43 3.03 5.49
C ILE A 138 4.15 3.71 6.84
N LEU A 139 2.93 3.54 7.38
CA LEU A 139 2.57 4.05 8.70
C LEU A 139 3.46 3.48 9.81
N ALA A 140 3.79 2.19 9.72
CA ALA A 140 4.62 1.48 10.69
C ALA A 140 6.12 1.78 10.51
N GLU A 141 6.64 1.72 9.28
CA GLU A 141 8.06 1.96 8.95
C GLU A 141 8.57 3.28 9.50
N LYS A 142 7.76 4.34 9.38
CA LYS A 142 8.15 5.70 9.74
C LYS A 142 7.79 6.09 11.17
N LEU A 143 6.98 5.31 11.88
CA LEU A 143 6.51 5.65 13.23
C LEU A 143 7.66 5.90 14.21
N GLU A 144 8.68 5.03 14.23
CA GLU A 144 9.75 5.12 15.24
C GLU A 144 10.76 6.23 14.93
N LYS A 145 11.11 6.42 13.66
CA LYS A 145 12.21 7.32 13.26
C LYS A 145 11.73 8.71 12.86
N GLU A 146 10.58 8.79 12.19
CA GLU A 146 10.09 10.00 11.54
C GLU A 146 8.55 10.09 11.67
N PRO A 147 8.01 10.20 12.90
CA PRO A 147 6.56 10.14 13.15
C PRO A 147 5.76 11.25 12.45
N GLU A 148 6.42 12.36 12.12
CA GLU A 148 5.88 13.53 11.41
C GLU A 148 6.16 13.50 9.90
N HIS A 149 6.69 12.40 9.36
CA HIS A 149 7.02 12.33 7.95
C HIS A 149 5.77 12.46 7.07
N ALA A 150 5.86 13.24 6.00
CA ALA A 150 4.73 13.52 5.11
C ALA A 150 4.08 12.24 4.55
N ASP A 151 4.87 11.28 4.02
CA ASP A 151 4.34 9.98 3.55
C ASP A 151 3.49 9.27 4.60
N ARG A 152 3.85 9.39 5.88
CA ARG A 152 3.15 8.76 7.00
C ARG A 152 1.79 9.43 7.23
N ILE A 153 1.77 10.76 7.24
CA ILE A 153 0.55 11.56 7.40
C ILE A 153 -0.41 11.29 6.24
N TYR A 154 0.08 11.30 5.00
CA TYR A 154 -0.75 10.97 3.83
C TYR A 154 -1.23 9.54 3.82
N SER A 155 -0.40 8.59 4.26
CA SER A 155 -0.82 7.20 4.38
C SER A 155 -1.96 7.05 5.38
N GLY A 156 -1.88 7.74 6.52
CA GLY A 156 -2.94 7.78 7.53
C GLY A 156 -4.23 8.41 7.00
N ALA A 157 -4.12 9.54 6.29
CA ALA A 157 -5.26 10.20 5.68
C ALA A 157 -5.93 9.33 4.60
N ALA A 158 -5.15 8.78 3.66
CA ALA A 158 -5.66 7.93 2.59
C ALA A 158 -6.28 6.65 3.15
N LEU A 159 -5.62 5.99 4.11
CA LEU A 159 -6.16 4.82 4.80
C LEU A 159 -7.53 5.13 5.44
N ALA A 160 -7.64 6.27 6.13
CA ALA A 160 -8.89 6.70 6.74
C ALA A 160 -10.01 6.97 5.71
N GLN A 161 -9.66 7.43 4.50
CA GLN A 161 -10.62 7.70 3.44
C GLN A 161 -11.10 6.43 2.73
N ILE A 162 -10.18 5.50 2.40
CA ILE A 162 -10.50 4.27 1.68
C ILE A 162 -11.11 3.18 2.57
N ALA A 163 -10.86 3.24 3.89
CA ALA A 163 -11.34 2.23 4.82
C ALA A 163 -12.88 2.15 4.83
N ASP A 164 -13.35 0.91 4.79
CA ASP A 164 -14.76 0.54 4.87
C ASP A 164 -15.08 -0.10 6.23
N PRO A 165 -16.34 -0.51 6.48
CA PRO A 165 -16.70 -1.15 7.73
C PRO A 165 -15.92 -2.41 8.09
N GLN A 166 -15.43 -3.19 7.11
CA GLN A 166 -14.61 -4.37 7.37
C GLN A 166 -13.22 -4.00 7.90
N ASP A 167 -12.73 -2.82 7.55
CA ASP A 167 -11.39 -2.35 7.89
C ASP A 167 -11.34 -1.59 9.24
N LEU A 168 -12.47 -1.46 9.95
CA LEU A 168 -12.55 -0.68 11.19
C LEU A 168 -11.51 -1.13 12.22
N SER A 169 -11.35 -2.44 12.43
CA SER A 169 -10.37 -2.97 13.40
C SER A 169 -8.94 -2.57 13.08
N THR A 170 -8.62 -2.37 11.80
CA THR A 170 -7.30 -1.96 11.30
C THR A 170 -6.99 -0.50 11.67
N LEU A 171 -8.02 0.34 11.75
CA LEU A 171 -7.89 1.76 12.09
C LEU A 171 -7.68 2.00 13.59
N LEU A 172 -8.27 1.16 14.45
CA LEU A 172 -8.33 1.38 15.90
C LEU A 172 -6.98 1.67 16.59
N PRO A 173 -5.85 1.02 16.24
CA PRO A 173 -4.56 1.32 16.84
C PRO A 173 -4.13 2.78 16.62
N TYR A 174 -4.50 3.39 15.51
CA TYR A 174 -4.09 4.75 15.14
C TYR A 174 -4.93 5.86 15.80
N LEU A 175 -5.96 5.53 16.58
CA LEU A 175 -6.64 6.51 17.44
C LEU A 175 -5.74 7.09 18.54
N SER A 176 -4.62 6.42 18.86
CA SER A 176 -3.60 6.92 19.77
C SER A 176 -2.27 7.16 19.05
N ASP A 177 -2.32 7.45 17.75
CA ASP A 177 -1.11 7.78 16.99
C ASP A 177 -0.42 9.00 17.61
N PRO A 178 0.92 9.08 17.71
CA PRO A 178 1.59 10.28 18.20
C PRO A 178 1.28 11.52 17.33
N ASN A 179 1.06 11.33 16.04
CA ASN A 179 0.76 12.41 15.12
C ASN A 179 -0.74 12.81 15.19
N VAL A 180 -1.01 14.09 15.48
CA VAL A 180 -2.38 14.60 15.64
C VAL A 180 -3.20 14.56 14.35
N HIS A 181 -2.58 14.73 13.18
CA HIS A 181 -3.30 14.68 11.91
C HIS A 181 -3.79 13.26 11.62
N ILE A 182 -2.96 12.25 11.87
CA ILE A 182 -3.37 10.85 11.74
C ILE A 182 -4.53 10.55 12.69
N ARG A 183 -4.43 11.00 13.95
CA ARG A 183 -5.53 10.87 14.94
C ARG A 183 -6.83 11.50 14.44
N ILE A 184 -6.79 12.70 13.87
CA ILE A 184 -7.98 13.40 13.35
C ILE A 184 -8.63 12.60 12.21
N HIS A 185 -7.84 12.17 11.22
CA HIS A 185 -8.34 11.43 10.07
C HIS A 185 -8.93 10.07 10.49
N VAL A 186 -8.20 9.32 11.30
CA VAL A 186 -8.62 8.00 11.78
C VAL A 186 -9.88 8.10 12.64
N GLY A 187 -9.95 9.06 13.55
CA GLY A 187 -11.15 9.31 14.36
C GLY A 187 -12.38 9.59 13.51
N SER A 188 -12.25 10.53 12.57
CA SER A 188 -13.33 10.89 11.65
C SER A 188 -13.81 9.69 10.83
N SER A 189 -12.88 8.85 10.37
CA SER A 189 -13.20 7.63 9.64
C SER A 189 -13.92 6.60 10.51
N CYS A 190 -13.43 6.34 11.72
CA CYS A 190 -14.09 5.45 12.67
C CYS A 190 -15.53 5.90 12.97
N SER A 191 -15.76 7.20 13.20
CA SER A 191 -17.11 7.74 13.42
C SER A 191 -18.00 7.57 12.19
N ARG A 192 -17.47 7.85 11.00
CA ARG A 192 -18.18 7.67 9.72
C ARG A 192 -18.58 6.22 9.50
N ILE A 193 -17.65 5.29 9.71
CA ILE A 193 -17.87 3.85 9.55
C ILE A 193 -18.90 3.33 10.55
N ALA A 194 -18.78 3.72 11.82
CA ALA A 194 -19.68 3.26 12.88
C ALA A 194 -21.06 3.95 12.84
N GLY A 195 -21.18 5.07 12.11
CA GLY A 195 -22.36 5.94 12.11
C GLY A 195 -22.59 6.66 13.44
N GLN A 196 -21.60 6.65 14.34
CA GLN A 196 -21.66 7.28 15.66
C GLN A 196 -20.26 7.61 16.18
N ASP A 197 -20.16 8.67 16.98
CA ASP A 197 -18.94 9.01 17.73
C ASP A 197 -19.00 8.45 19.16
N PHE A 198 -17.92 7.80 19.59
CA PHE A 198 -17.76 7.28 20.95
C PHE A 198 -17.00 8.25 21.86
N GLY A 199 -17.21 9.56 21.68
CA GLY A 199 -16.56 10.63 22.43
C GLY A 199 -15.07 10.75 22.10
N TYR A 200 -14.70 10.50 20.85
CA TYR A 200 -13.31 10.61 20.43
C TYR A 200 -12.89 12.07 20.27
N ASP A 201 -11.83 12.46 20.97
CA ASP A 201 -11.16 13.76 20.81
C ASP A 201 -9.69 13.54 20.43
N ALA A 202 -9.32 13.91 19.22
CA ALA A 202 -7.94 13.79 18.73
C ALA A 202 -6.93 14.65 19.50
N SER A 203 -7.39 15.71 20.18
CA SER A 203 -6.56 16.56 21.07
C SER A 203 -6.61 16.13 22.54
N GLY A 204 -7.45 15.13 22.85
CA GLY A 204 -7.68 14.65 24.20
C GLY A 204 -6.52 13.84 24.79
N THR A 205 -6.81 13.11 25.87
CA THR A 205 -5.81 12.31 26.58
C THR A 205 -5.76 10.87 26.10
N GLN A 206 -4.69 10.15 26.48
CA GLN A 206 -4.57 8.70 26.27
C GLN A 206 -5.77 7.91 26.82
N GLU A 207 -6.35 8.36 27.94
CA GLU A 207 -7.56 7.77 28.53
C GLU A 207 -8.76 7.97 27.61
N ASN A 208 -8.95 9.18 27.08
CA ASN A 208 -10.03 9.47 26.12
C ASN A 208 -9.89 8.61 24.85
N TRP A 209 -8.69 8.51 24.29
CA TRP A 209 -8.45 7.70 23.09
C TRP A 209 -8.70 6.21 23.35
N SER A 210 -8.29 5.71 24.51
CA SER A 210 -8.49 4.31 24.90
C SER A 210 -9.97 3.98 25.11
N ALA A 211 -10.73 4.89 25.73
CA ALA A 211 -12.16 4.73 25.92
C ALA A 211 -12.92 4.73 24.58
N ALA A 212 -12.62 5.68 23.70
CA ALA A 212 -13.22 5.74 22.36
C ALA A 212 -12.88 4.49 21.53
N ARG A 213 -11.61 4.06 21.56
CA ARG A 213 -11.16 2.82 20.90
C ARG A 213 -11.97 1.61 21.35
N GLU A 214 -12.22 1.47 22.66
CA GLU A 214 -13.01 0.36 23.18
C GLU A 214 -14.48 0.45 22.74
N GLY A 215 -15.06 1.65 22.67
CA GLY A 215 -16.38 1.89 22.09
C GLY A 215 -16.49 1.39 20.64
N TYR A 216 -15.57 1.83 19.77
CA TYR A 216 -15.53 1.37 18.38
C TYR A 216 -15.28 -0.15 18.28
N ARG A 217 -14.41 -0.70 19.13
CA ARG A 217 -14.12 -2.14 19.17
C ARG A 217 -15.37 -2.95 19.51
N LYS A 218 -16.11 -2.54 20.54
CA LYS A 218 -17.35 -3.19 20.95
C LYS A 218 -18.37 -3.15 19.81
N TRP A 219 -18.56 -1.99 19.20
CA TRP A 219 -19.44 -1.84 18.05
C TRP A 219 -19.05 -2.76 16.89
N TRP A 220 -17.76 -2.82 16.55
CA TRP A 220 -17.26 -3.73 15.53
C TRP A 220 -17.63 -5.18 15.85
N LEU A 221 -17.37 -5.65 17.07
CA LEU A 221 -17.66 -7.01 17.49
C LEU A 221 -19.16 -7.36 17.41
N GLU A 222 -20.03 -6.41 17.73
CA GLU A 222 -21.50 -6.56 17.65
C GLU A 222 -22.01 -6.57 16.20
N ASN A 223 -21.30 -5.91 15.27
CA ASN A 223 -21.76 -5.72 13.88
C ASN A 223 -21.00 -6.56 12.84
N LYS A 224 -19.84 -7.13 13.18
CA LYS A 224 -18.91 -7.75 12.22
C LYS A 224 -19.57 -8.80 11.34
N GLU A 225 -20.42 -9.66 11.90
CA GLU A 225 -21.03 -10.76 11.13
C GLU A 225 -22.04 -10.26 10.11
N ARG A 226 -22.74 -9.18 10.42
CA ARG A 226 -23.65 -8.51 9.48
C ARG A 226 -22.84 -7.83 8.37
N ILE A 227 -21.83 -7.05 8.75
CA ILE A 227 -20.96 -6.30 7.83
C ILE A 227 -20.25 -7.24 6.84
N LEU A 228 -19.66 -8.33 7.34
CA LEU A 228 -18.95 -9.28 6.49
C LEU A 228 -19.90 -9.96 5.48
N ARG A 229 -21.11 -10.35 5.92
CA ARG A 229 -22.12 -10.93 5.02
C ARG A 229 -22.61 -9.95 3.95
N GLU A 230 -22.83 -8.69 4.31
CA GLU A 230 -23.27 -7.65 3.37
C GLU A 230 -22.20 -7.39 2.30
N ALA A 231 -20.93 -7.36 2.70
CA ALA A 231 -19.83 -7.18 1.77
C ALA A 231 -19.62 -8.40 0.85
N ASP A 232 -19.72 -9.63 1.37
CA ASP A 232 -19.68 -10.84 0.55
C ASP A 232 -20.81 -10.85 -0.49
N ALA A 233 -21.98 -10.35 -0.13
CA ALA A 233 -23.11 -10.23 -1.04
C ALA A 233 -22.86 -9.17 -2.13
N ALA A 234 -22.34 -8.00 -1.75
CA ALA A 234 -21.99 -6.92 -2.67
C ALA A 234 -20.88 -7.35 -3.66
N GLU A 235 -19.88 -8.11 -3.21
CA GLU A 235 -18.81 -8.62 -4.08
C GLU A 235 -19.36 -9.61 -5.11
N LYS A 236 -20.27 -10.50 -4.72
CA LYS A 236 -20.93 -11.45 -5.64
C LYS A 236 -21.81 -10.74 -6.66
N GLU A 237 -22.50 -9.67 -6.26
CA GLU A 237 -23.29 -8.85 -7.18
C GLU A 237 -22.40 -8.09 -8.18
N ALA A 238 -21.25 -7.59 -7.73
CA ALA A 238 -20.28 -6.90 -8.58
C ALA A 238 -19.55 -7.84 -9.57
N ASN A 239 -19.45 -9.14 -9.27
CA ASN A 239 -18.80 -10.13 -10.12
C ASN A 239 -19.68 -11.39 -10.35
N PRO A 240 -20.74 -11.28 -11.17
CA PRO A 240 -21.73 -12.36 -11.36
C PRO A 240 -21.18 -13.59 -12.11
N THR A 241 -19.96 -13.52 -12.66
CA THR A 241 -19.32 -14.59 -13.45
C THR A 241 -18.33 -15.47 -12.68
N GLY A 242 -18.22 -15.29 -11.36
CA GLY A 242 -17.41 -16.20 -10.52
C GLY A 242 -17.89 -17.65 -10.65
N PRO A 243 -16.98 -18.65 -10.73
CA PRO A 243 -17.37 -20.03 -10.95
C PRO A 243 -18.31 -20.47 -9.83
N SER A 244 -19.53 -20.84 -10.19
CA SER A 244 -20.49 -21.41 -9.25
C SER A 244 -19.83 -22.61 -8.59
N THR A 245 -19.59 -22.53 -7.28
CA THR A 245 -19.27 -23.70 -6.47
C THR A 245 -20.51 -24.57 -6.39
N HIS A 246 -20.79 -25.31 -7.47
CA HIS A 246 -21.60 -26.51 -7.40
C HIS A 246 -20.81 -27.52 -6.55
N SER A 247 -21.03 -27.48 -5.25
CA SER A 247 -20.81 -28.62 -4.38
C SER A 247 -21.85 -29.69 -4.75
N GLY A 248 -21.50 -30.56 -5.68
CA GLY A 248 -22.16 -31.84 -5.86
C GLY A 248 -21.55 -32.86 -4.90
N GLY A 249 -22.39 -33.55 -4.13
CA GLY A 249 -22.02 -34.62 -3.21
C GLY A 249 -22.91 -34.65 -1.98
#